data_AF-A0A0A0CW53-F1
#
_entry.id   AF-A0A0A0CW53-F1
#
_cell.length_a   1.000
_cell.length_b   1.000
_cell.length_c   1.000
_cell.angle_alpha   90.00
_cell.angle_beta   90.00
_cell.angle_gamma   90.00
#
_symmetry.space_group_name_H-M   'P 1'
#
loop_
_entity.id
_entity.type
_entity.pdbx_description
1 polymer ?
#
loop_
_entity_poly.entity_id
_entity_poly.type
_entity_poly.pdbx_seq_one_letter_code
_entity_poly.pdbx_strand_id
1 'polypeptide(L)' 'MRKPITLDDAKYRSGLACSLYEVITSMADKEKCSGELCELIALVCDINYEVNCSLESALGTDKLNLD' A
#
# COMPACT_ATOMS: atom_id res chain seq x y z
N MET A 1 10.25 -1.59 18.59
CA MET A 1 9.34 -0.92 17.64
C MET A 1 10.15 0.00 16.74
N ARG A 2 9.85 0.08 15.44
CA ARG A 2 10.46 1.09 14.58
C ARG A 2 10.02 2.49 15.06
N LYS A 3 10.84 3.51 14.79
CA LYS A 3 10.44 4.89 15.09
C LYS A 3 9.13 5.22 14.34
N PRO A 4 8.17 5.90 14.97
CA PRO A 4 7.01 6.43 14.27
C PRO A 4 7.44 7.30 13.09
N ILE A 5 6.66 7.27 12.03
CA ILE A 5 6.81 8.14 10.85
C ILE A 5 5.63 9.11 10.78
N THR A 6 5.75 10.17 9.99
CA THR A 6 4.65 11.10 9.75
C THR A 6 3.53 10.43 8.93
N LEU A 7 2.33 11.00 8.96
CA LEU A 7 1.23 10.53 8.12
C LEU A 7 1.55 10.71 6.63
N ASP A 8 2.20 11.81 6.24
CA ASP A 8 2.68 12.02 4.87
C ASP A 8 3.67 10.95 4.42
N ASP A 9 4.66 10.60 5.27
CA ASP A 9 5.62 9.54 4.96
C ASP A 9 4.92 8.19 4.84
N ALA A 10 3.97 7.91 5.73
CA ALA A 10 3.17 6.69 5.66
C ALA A 10 2.35 6.63 4.36
N LYS A 11 1.76 7.75 3.94
CA LYS A 11 0.97 7.85 2.72
C LYS A 11 1.84 7.66 1.48
N TYR A 12 2.97 8.35 1.42
CA TYR A 12 3.94 8.20 0.34
C TYR A 12 4.42 6.75 0.22
N ARG A 13 4.83 6.13 1.33
CA ARG A 13 5.36 4.76 1.33
C ARG A 13 4.32 3.71 1.00
N SER A 14 3.09 3.83 1.49
CA SER A 14 2.00 2.92 1.11
C SER A 14 1.62 3.08 -0.36
N GLY A 15 1.72 4.31 -0.91
CA GLY A 15 1.52 4.54 -2.34
C GLY A 15 2.59 3.88 -3.20
N LEU A 16 3.87 4.02 -2.80
CA LEU A 16 4.97 3.30 -3.44
C LEU A 16 4.79 1.78 -3.39
N ALA A 17 4.30 1.26 -2.25
CA ALA A 17 4.03 -0.16 -2.11
C ALA A 17 2.94 -0.65 -3.08
N CYS A 18 1.90 0.14 -3.36
CA CYS A 18 0.90 -0.20 -4.39
C CYS A 18 1.58 -0.44 -5.74
N SER A 19 2.40 0.51 -6.22
CA SER A 19 3.13 0.35 -7.48
C SER A 19 4.11 -0.81 -7.47
N LEU A 20 4.75 -1.09 -6.33
CA LEU A 20 5.64 -2.24 -6.19
C LEU A 20 4.88 -3.57 -6.28
N TYR A 21 3.69 -3.68 -5.69
CA TYR A 21 2.88 -4.90 -5.75
C TYR A 21 2.42 -5.23 -7.18
N GLU A 22 2.14 -4.23 -8.02
CA GLU A 22 1.87 -4.46 -9.45
C GLU A 22 3.05 -5.15 -10.13
N VAL A 23 4.28 -4.67 -9.87
CA VAL A 23 5.51 -5.27 -10.41
C VAL A 23 5.72 -6.68 -9.86
N ILE A 24 5.57 -6.88 -8.55
CA ILE A 24 5.72 -8.20 -7.91
C ILE A 24 4.72 -9.20 -8.49
N THR A 25 3.46 -8.81 -8.65
CA THR A 25 2.40 -9.66 -9.20
C THR A 25 2.71 -10.03 -10.65
N SER A 26 3.14 -9.06 -11.46
CA SER A 26 3.57 -9.30 -12.85
C SER A 26 4.75 -10.28 -12.93
N MET A 27 5.72 -10.15 -12.02
CA MET A 27 6.86 -11.06 -11.94
C MET A 27 6.43 -12.47 -11.48
N ALA A 28 5.56 -12.57 -10.49
CA ALA A 28 5.07 -13.84 -9.98
C ALA A 28 4.31 -14.65 -11.06
N ASP A 29 3.50 -13.97 -11.87
CA ASP A 29 2.83 -14.58 -13.02
C ASP A 29 3.84 -15.06 -14.08
N LYS A 30 4.80 -14.20 -14.44
CA LYS A 30 5.87 -14.52 -15.40
C LYS A 30 6.72 -15.71 -14.97
N GLU A 31 7.03 -15.81 -13.68
CA GLU A 31 7.83 -16.89 -13.09
C GLU A 31 7.00 -18.14 -12.76
N LYS A 32 5.68 -18.11 -12.99
CA LYS A 32 4.74 -19.20 -12.68
C LYS A 32 4.84 -19.65 -11.22
N CYS A 33 4.86 -18.69 -10.31
CA CYS A 33 4.82 -18.95 -8.88
C CYS A 33 3.58 -19.77 -8.48
N SER A 34 3.63 -20.42 -7.31
CA SER A 34 2.49 -21.20 -6.82
C SER A 34 1.28 -20.30 -6.53
N GLY A 35 0.08 -20.89 -6.62
CA GLY A 35 -1.17 -20.16 -6.37
C GLY A 35 -1.21 -19.57 -4.96
N GLU A 36 -0.72 -20.31 -3.97
CA GLU A 36 -0.65 -19.86 -2.58
C GLU A 36 0.22 -18.61 -2.41
N LEU A 37 1.34 -18.52 -3.16
CA LEU A 37 2.18 -17.32 -3.12
C LEU A 37 1.46 -16.13 -3.76
N CYS A 38 0.78 -16.34 -4.88
CA CYS A 38 -0.02 -15.30 -5.53
C CYS A 38 -1.15 -14.80 -4.62
N GLU A 39 -1.84 -15.70 -3.90
CA GLU A 39 -2.86 -15.34 -2.92
C GLU A 39 -2.29 -14.53 -1.75
N LEU A 40 -1.12 -14.90 -1.24
CA LEU A 40 -0.44 -14.13 -0.20
C LEU A 40 -0.02 -12.74 -0.69
N ILE A 41 0.46 -12.62 -1.94
CA ILE A 41 0.79 -11.33 -2.57
C ILE A 41 -0.47 -10.46 -2.70
N ALA A 42 -1.59 -11.04 -3.15
CA ALA A 42 -2.86 -10.34 -3.26
C ALA A 42 -3.32 -9.81 -1.89
N LEU A 43 -3.26 -10.66 -0.84
CA LEU A 43 -3.65 -10.28 0.51
C LEU A 43 -2.85 -9.08 1.05
N VAL A 44 -1.53 -9.06 0.86
CA VAL A 44 -0.70 -7.93 1.32
C VAL A 44 -0.93 -6.66 0.48
N CYS A 45 -1.27 -6.82 -0.80
CA CYS A 45 -1.65 -5.71 -1.67
C CYS A 45 -2.95 -5.06 -1.19
N ASP A 46 -3.98 -5.87 -0.88
CA ASP A 46 -5.26 -5.41 -0.37
C ASP A 46 -5.11 -4.66 0.96
N ILE A 47 -4.35 -5.23 1.92
CA ILE A 47 -4.07 -4.58 3.21
C ILE A 47 -3.37 -3.23 3.00
N ASN A 48 -2.36 -3.17 2.12
CA ASN A 48 -1.66 -1.91 1.86
C ASN A 48 -2.57 -0.88 1.17
N TYR A 49 -3.44 -1.31 0.27
CA TYR A 49 -4.41 -0.45 -0.40
C TYR A 49 -5.39 0.18 0.61
N GLU A 50 -5.95 -0.64 1.51
CA GLU A 50 -6.83 -0.14 2.60
C GLU A 50 -6.13 0.91 3.48
N VAL A 51 -4.87 0.65 3.84
CA VAL A 51 -4.04 1.61 4.60
C VAL A 51 -3.81 2.88 3.79
N ASN A 52 -3.50 2.77 2.50
CA ASN A 52 -3.25 3.92 1.63
C ASN A 52 -4.49 4.81 1.46
N CYS A 53 -5.68 4.20 1.30
CA CYS A 53 -6.97 4.90 1.23
C CYS A 53 -7.33 5.56 2.56
N SER A 54 -7.07 4.88 3.68
CA SER A 54 -7.29 5.44 5.02
C SER A 54 -6.39 6.66 5.28
N LEU A 55 -5.13 6.58 4.86
CA LEU A 55 -4.18 7.70 4.94
C LEU A 55 -4.56 8.86 4.03
N GLU A 56 -5.04 8.59 2.81
CA GLU A 56 -5.59 9.63 1.92
C GLU A 56 -6.74 10.36 2.58
N SER A 57 -7.68 9.61 3.15
CA SER A 57 -8.85 10.18 3.82
C SER A 57 -8.44 11.04 5.01
N ALA A 58 -7.52 10.55 5.85
CA ALA A 58 -7.02 11.29 7.00
C ALA A 58 -6.35 12.62 6.59
N LEU A 59 -5.48 12.60 5.58
CA LEU A 59 -4.77 13.79 5.09
C LEU A 59 -5.67 14.74 4.28
N GLY A 60 -6.71 14.22 3.62
CA GLY A 60 -7.73 15.02 2.94
C GLY A 60 -8.66 15.75 3.92
N THR A 61 -8.93 15.16 5.08
CA THR A 61 -9.75 15.78 6.14
C THR A 61 -9.02 16.97 6.78
N ASP A 62 -7.70 16.92 6.88
CA ASP A 62 -6.89 18.04 7.41
C ASP A 62 -6.95 19.29 6.50
N LYS A 63 -7.07 19.11 5.18
CA LYS A 63 -7.16 20.24 4.23
C LYS A 63 -8.49 20.99 4.29
N LEU A 64 -9.57 20.35 4.74
CA LEU A 64 -10.91 20.97 4.85
C LEU A 64 -11.12 21.74 6.16
N ASN A 65 -10.18 21.67 7.10
CA ASN A 65 -10.22 22.37 8.39
C ASN A 65 -9.34 23.64 8.42
N LEU A 66 -8.81 24.05 7.27
CA LEU A 66 -7.89 25.19 7.12
C LEU A 66 -8.49 26.36 6.31
N ASP A 67 -9.77 26.27 5.91
CA ASP A 67 -10.54 27.32 5.22
C ASP A 67 -11.57 27.99 6.13
#